data_AF-A0A9P6XV62-F1
#
_entry.id   AF-A0A9P6XV62-F1
#
_cell.length_a   1.000
_cell.length_b   1.000
_cell.length_c   1.000
_cell.angle_alpha   90.00
_cell.angle_beta   90.00
_cell.angle_gamma   90.00
#
_symmetry.space_group_name_H-M   'P 1'
#
loop_
_entity.id
_entity.type
_entity.pdbx_description
1 polymer ?
#
loop_
_entity_poly.entity_id
_entity_poly.type
_entity_poly.pdbx_seq_one_letter_code
_entity_poly.pdbx_strand_id
1 'polypeptide(L)'
;MGGLSVYPSTKGDPALRQAISGWLARRYSIPAPDADTQVLPALGSREALFAFTQTGIDPSAGSVVICPNPFYQIYEGATLLAGGKLRQAGTLLDLRTRGGHQHLRL
;
A
#
# COMPACT_ATOMS: atom_id res chain seq x y z
N MET A 1 -15.63 -33.39 -7.63
CA MET A 1 -14.81 -32.25 -8.10
C MET A 1 -15.70 -31.35 -8.94
N GLY A 2 -16.26 -30.28 -8.37
CA GLY A 2 -17.31 -29.48 -9.02
C GLY A 2 -17.20 -27.98 -8.74
N GLY A 3 -15.99 -27.41 -8.83
CA GLY A 3 -15.73 -26.01 -8.47
C GLY A 3 -15.02 -25.17 -9.53
N LEU A 4 -14.59 -25.75 -10.66
CA LEU A 4 -13.80 -25.04 -11.66
C LEU A 4 -14.64 -24.20 -12.64
N SER A 5 -15.97 -24.21 -12.53
CA SER A 5 -16.89 -23.54 -13.45
C SER A 5 -17.66 -22.38 -12.81
N VAL A 6 -17.34 -21.99 -11.57
CA VAL A 6 -18.03 -20.91 -10.86
C VAL A 6 -17.04 -19.80 -10.57
N TYR A 7 -17.42 -18.56 -10.88
CA TYR A 7 -16.60 -17.40 -10.57
C TYR A 7 -16.42 -17.31 -9.05
N PRO A 8 -15.18 -17.21 -8.55
CA PRO A 8 -14.95 -17.08 -7.11
C PRO A 8 -15.58 -15.78 -6.60
N SER A 9 -15.95 -15.76 -5.31
CA SER A 9 -16.45 -14.55 -4.68
C SER A 9 -15.40 -13.45 -4.73
N THR A 10 -15.81 -12.18 -4.85
CA THR A 10 -14.90 -11.03 -4.82
C THR A 10 -14.10 -10.96 -3.51
N LYS A 11 -14.66 -11.45 -2.41
CA LYS A 11 -13.96 -11.54 -1.11
C LYS A 11 -12.93 -12.67 -1.07
N GLY A 12 -12.86 -13.52 -2.10
CA GLY A 12 -12.04 -14.72 -2.11
C GLY A 12 -12.64 -15.86 -1.30
N ASP A 13 -11.85 -16.92 -1.15
CA ASP A 13 -12.25 -18.14 -0.44
C ASP A 13 -12.24 -17.92 1.10
N PRO A 14 -13.29 -18.34 1.84
CA PRO A 14 -13.33 -18.20 3.30
C PRO A 14 -12.19 -18.92 4.02
N ALA A 15 -11.81 -20.13 3.60
CA ALA A 15 -10.72 -20.88 4.23
C ALA A 15 -9.37 -20.19 4.00
N LEU A 16 -9.15 -19.61 2.82
CA LEU A 16 -7.98 -18.78 2.55
C LEU A 16 -7.90 -17.58 3.51
N ARG A 17 -9.01 -16.84 3.69
CA ARG A 17 -9.01 -15.66 4.58
C ARG A 17 -8.75 -16.01 6.04
N GLN A 18 -9.33 -17.13 6.52
CA GLN A 18 -9.05 -17.64 7.87
C GLN A 18 -7.57 -18.05 8.03
N ALA A 19 -7.00 -18.72 7.02
CA ALA A 19 -5.59 -19.09 7.04
C ALA A 19 -4.67 -17.86 7.10
N ILE A 20 -4.97 -16.80 6.33
CA ILE A 20 -4.24 -15.53 6.35
C ILE A 20 -4.33 -14.87 7.73
N SER A 21 -5.53 -14.73 8.31
CA SER A 21 -5.73 -14.16 9.65
C SER A 21 -4.90 -14.89 10.72
N GLY A 22 -4.98 -16.23 10.74
CA GLY A 22 -4.21 -17.04 11.67
C GLY A 22 -2.70 -16.93 11.46
N TRP A 23 -2.24 -16.85 10.22
CA TRP A 23 -0.82 -16.65 9.90
C TRP A 23 -0.32 -15.29 10.38
N LEU A 24 -1.09 -14.20 10.17
CA LEU A 24 -0.74 -12.85 10.64
C LEU A 24 -0.60 -12.81 12.16
N ALA A 25 -1.57 -13.39 12.88
CA ALA A 25 -1.56 -13.48 14.34
C ALA A 25 -0.28 -14.12 14.86
N ARG A 26 0.09 -15.29 14.30
CA ARG A 26 1.30 -16.02 14.68
C ARG A 26 2.59 -15.29 14.29
N ARG A 27 2.64 -14.73 13.07
CA ARG A 27 3.85 -14.12 12.50
C ARG A 27 4.24 -12.84 13.23
N TYR A 28 3.26 -12.06 13.65
CA TYR A 28 3.47 -10.74 14.23
C TYR A 28 3.14 -10.67 15.73
N SER A 29 2.68 -11.78 16.34
CA SER A 29 2.26 -11.83 17.75
C SER A 29 1.18 -10.79 18.08
N ILE A 30 0.18 -10.68 17.20
CA ILE A 30 -0.97 -9.78 17.34
C ILE A 30 -2.27 -10.58 17.50
N PRO A 31 -3.36 -9.98 18.03
CA PRO A 31 -4.69 -10.57 17.93
C PRO A 31 -5.04 -10.90 16.48
N ALA A 32 -5.74 -12.02 16.28
CA ALA A 32 -6.15 -12.44 14.95
C ALA A 32 -7.09 -11.40 14.32
N PRO A 33 -6.77 -10.85 13.12
CA PRO A 33 -7.70 -9.99 12.41
C PRO A 33 -8.99 -10.72 12.08
N ASP A 34 -10.10 -10.01 12.02
CA ASP A 34 -11.36 -10.57 11.54
C ASP A 34 -11.24 -10.91 10.05
N ALA A 35 -11.34 -12.20 9.73
CA ALA A 35 -11.21 -12.70 8.35
C ALA A 35 -12.30 -12.18 7.41
N ASP A 36 -13.46 -11.75 7.94
CA ASP A 36 -14.59 -11.27 7.15
C ASP A 36 -14.57 -9.77 6.85
N THR A 37 -13.91 -9.00 7.70
CA THR A 37 -13.91 -7.53 7.61
C THR A 37 -12.53 -6.91 7.43
N GLN A 38 -11.45 -7.64 7.77
CA GLN A 38 -10.08 -7.12 7.79
C GLN A 38 -9.11 -7.89 6.87
N VAL A 39 -9.59 -8.89 6.12
CA VAL A 39 -8.79 -9.65 5.15
C VAL A 39 -9.45 -9.63 3.77
N LEU A 40 -8.73 -9.09 2.79
CA LEU A 40 -9.12 -9.09 1.38
C LEU A 40 -7.95 -9.58 0.53
N PRO A 41 -8.04 -10.80 -0.05
CA PRO A 41 -7.04 -11.29 -1.00
C PRO A 41 -7.01 -10.42 -2.26
N ALA A 42 -5.81 -10.14 -2.76
CA ALA A 42 -5.58 -9.36 -3.97
C ALA A 42 -4.76 -10.17 -4.99
N LEU A 43 -4.82 -9.79 -6.27
CA LEU A 43 -4.06 -10.35 -7.39
C LEU A 43 -2.62 -9.81 -7.40
N GLY A 44 -1.96 -9.85 -6.24
CA GLY A 44 -0.59 -9.42 -6.04
C GLY A 44 -0.46 -8.08 -5.31
N SER A 45 0.74 -7.83 -4.78
CA SER A 45 1.02 -6.67 -3.94
C SER A 45 0.91 -5.33 -4.66
N ARG A 46 1.21 -5.29 -5.97
CA ARG A 46 1.09 -4.06 -6.77
C ARG A 46 -0.35 -3.55 -6.83
N GLU A 47 -1.29 -4.45 -7.12
CA GLU A 47 -2.72 -4.13 -7.19
C GLU A 47 -3.23 -3.73 -5.80
N ALA A 48 -2.87 -4.48 -4.76
CA ALA A 48 -3.25 -4.17 -3.38
C ALA A 48 -2.78 -2.76 -2.95
N LEU A 49 -1.52 -2.43 -3.21
CA LEU A 49 -0.95 -1.11 -2.88
C LEU A 49 -1.62 0.01 -3.67
N PHE A 50 -1.91 -0.22 -4.95
CA PHE A 50 -2.63 0.73 -5.77
C PHE A 50 -4.04 0.98 -5.23
N ALA A 51 -4.84 -0.09 -5.08
CA ALA A 51 -6.23 -0.02 -4.63
C ALA A 51 -6.35 0.60 -3.23
N PHE A 52 -5.49 0.22 -2.30
CA PHE A 52 -5.46 0.80 -0.95
C PHE A 52 -5.21 2.33 -0.98
N THR A 53 -4.32 2.78 -1.85
CA THR A 53 -4.06 4.21 -2.02
C THR A 53 -5.27 4.94 -2.61
N GLN A 54 -5.99 4.33 -3.55
CA GLN A 54 -7.21 4.91 -4.13
C GLN A 54 -8.35 5.03 -3.12
N THR A 55 -8.46 4.09 -2.17
CA THR A 55 -9.52 4.13 -1.15
C THR A 55 -9.18 5.02 0.04
N GLY A 56 -7.89 5.23 0.32
CA GLY A 56 -7.42 5.99 1.49
C GLY A 56 -7.22 7.49 1.26
N ILE A 57 -7.20 7.97 0.02
CA ILE A 57 -6.91 9.38 -0.29
C ILE A 57 -8.19 10.12 -0.65
N ASP A 58 -8.43 11.24 0.05
CA ASP A 58 -9.38 12.26 -0.37
C ASP A 58 -8.68 13.26 -1.32
N PRO A 59 -9.09 13.33 -2.60
CA PRO A 59 -8.50 14.24 -3.58
C PRO A 59 -8.82 15.71 -3.29
N SER A 60 -9.90 16.00 -2.56
CA SER A 60 -10.32 17.37 -2.24
C SER A 60 -9.57 17.96 -1.04
N ALA A 61 -9.02 17.12 -0.17
CA ALA A 61 -8.32 17.52 1.05
C ALA A 61 -6.86 17.98 0.80
N GLY A 62 -6.35 17.88 -0.44
CA GLY A 62 -4.95 18.17 -0.73
C GLY A 62 -3.96 17.21 -0.06
N SER A 63 -4.38 15.95 0.10
CA SER A 63 -3.65 14.87 0.78
C SER A 63 -2.20 14.72 0.30
N VAL A 64 -1.29 14.44 1.23
CA VAL A 64 0.14 14.25 0.97
C VAL A 64 0.56 12.82 1.31
N VAL A 65 1.23 12.15 0.39
CA VAL A 65 1.86 10.83 0.60
C VAL A 65 3.36 11.00 0.74
N ILE A 66 3.91 10.53 1.85
CA ILE A 66 5.34 10.58 2.11
C ILE A 66 5.99 9.27 1.65
N CYS A 67 6.98 9.36 0.76
CA CYS A 67 7.74 8.20 0.29
C CYS A 67 9.23 8.34 0.64
N PRO A 68 9.87 7.31 1.22
CA PRO A 68 11.31 7.32 1.45
C PRO A 68 12.07 7.28 0.12
N ASN A 69 13.28 7.83 0.05
CA ASN A 69 14.13 7.70 -1.14
C ASN A 69 15.33 6.77 -0.85
N PRO A 70 15.54 5.65 -1.59
CA PRO A 70 14.75 5.15 -2.72
C PRO A 70 13.42 4.49 -2.31
N PHE A 71 12.44 4.50 -3.21
CA PHE A 71 11.12 3.85 -3.01
C PHE A 71 10.71 2.95 -4.18
N TYR A 72 9.67 2.16 -3.92
CA TYR A 72 8.98 1.36 -4.93
C TYR A 72 8.03 2.23 -5.77
N GLN A 73 8.25 2.28 -7.08
CA GLN A 73 7.59 3.23 -8.01
C GLN A 73 6.06 3.24 -7.97
N ILE A 74 5.42 2.13 -7.57
CA ILE A 74 3.96 2.08 -7.48
C ILE A 74 3.38 3.13 -6.53
N TYR A 75 4.13 3.56 -5.49
CA TYR A 75 3.65 4.55 -4.52
C TYR A 75 3.40 5.91 -5.18
N GLU A 76 4.30 6.32 -6.09
CA GLU A 76 4.14 7.57 -6.84
C GLU A 76 2.94 7.49 -7.78
N GLY A 77 2.87 6.45 -8.61
CA GLY A 77 1.76 6.28 -9.57
C GLY A 77 0.40 6.20 -8.87
N ALA A 78 0.31 5.44 -7.78
CA ALA A 78 -0.92 5.32 -7.00
C ALA A 78 -1.33 6.66 -6.35
N THR A 79 -0.37 7.40 -5.78
CA THR A 79 -0.62 8.71 -5.16
C THR A 79 -1.18 9.71 -6.16
N LEU A 80 -0.53 9.83 -7.32
CA LEU A 80 -0.91 10.80 -8.35
C LEU A 80 -2.30 10.49 -8.91
N LEU A 81 -2.59 9.20 -9.16
CA LEU A 81 -3.90 8.77 -9.66
C LEU A 81 -5.02 8.94 -8.62
N ALA A 82 -4.69 8.89 -7.33
CA ALA A 82 -5.65 9.22 -6.26
C ALA A 82 -5.91 10.74 -6.10
N GLY A 83 -5.22 11.61 -6.86
CA GLY A 83 -5.30 13.06 -6.69
C GLY A 83 -4.47 13.60 -5.51
N GLY A 84 -3.60 12.78 -4.92
CA GLY A 84 -2.69 13.17 -3.85
C GLY A 84 -1.39 13.83 -4.36
N LYS A 85 -0.65 14.44 -3.43
CA LYS A 85 0.69 15.01 -3.69
C LYS A 85 1.77 14.12 -3.09
N LEU A 86 2.72 13.70 -3.91
CA LEU A 86 3.88 12.96 -3.44
C LEU A 86 4.91 13.90 -2.77
N ARG A 87 5.44 13.49 -1.62
CA ARG A 87 6.59 14.12 -0.96
C ARG A 87 7.65 13.08 -0.65
N GLN A 88 8.87 13.33 -1.12
CA GLN A 88 9.99 12.45 -0.84
C GLN A 88 10.64 12.84 0.48
N ALA A 89 10.80 11.85 1.37
CA ALA A 89 11.64 11.95 2.55
C ALA A 89 13.05 11.45 2.17
N GLY A 90 13.98 12.38 1.98
CA GLY A 90 15.38 12.06 1.66
C GLY A 90 16.06 11.30 2.80
N THR A 91 17.07 10.50 2.46
CA THR A 91 17.91 9.82 3.47
C THR A 91 19.09 10.69 3.88
N LEU A 92 19.84 10.27 4.92
CA LEU A 92 21.06 10.98 5.36
C LEU A 92 22.10 11.14 4.23
N LEU A 93 22.04 10.29 3.20
CA LEU A 93 22.86 10.37 1.99
C LEU A 93 22.49 11.60 1.13
N ASP A 94 21.20 11.94 1.04
CA ASP A 94 20.70 13.12 0.29
C ASP A 94 21.08 14.44 0.99
N LEU A 95 21.27 14.43 2.30
CA LEU A 95 21.71 15.61 3.05
C LEU A 95 23.21 15.90 2.84
N ARG A 96 24.04 14.88 2.60
CA ARG A 96 25.48 15.05 2.33
C ARG A 96 25.74 15.63 0.93
N THR A 97 24.92 15.29 -0.06
CA THR A 97 25.02 15.87 -1.42
C THR A 97 24.47 17.29 -1.50
N ARG A 98 23.48 17.65 -0.65
CA ARG A 98 22.94 19.01 -0.56
C ARG A 98 23.80 20.00 0.24
N GLY A 99 24.84 19.53 0.94
CA GLY A 99 25.77 20.38 1.69
C GLY A 99 26.81 21.14 0.84
N GLY A 100 26.87 20.91 -0.48
CA GLY A 100 27.86 21.53 -1.37
C GLY A 100 27.34 22.68 -2.26
N HIS A 101 26.02 22.82 -2.43
CA HIS A 101 25.45 23.79 -3.38
C HIS A 101 24.13 24.36 -2.87
N GLN A 102 24.19 25.23 -1.86
CA GLN A 102 23.13 26.21 -1.63
C GLN A 102 23.44 27.49 -2.41
N HIS A 103 23.07 27.50 -3.69
CA HIS A 103 22.79 28.72 -4.43
C HIS A 103 21.48 28.56 -5.21
N LEU A 104 20.42 29.17 -4.65
CA LEU A 104 19.28 29.80 -5.32
C LEU A 104 18.33 28.93 -6.19
N ARG A 105 17.06 28.79 -5.77
CA ARG A 105 15.95 29.69 -6.16
C ARG A 105 14.63 29.33 -5.47
N LEU A 106 13.89 30.41 -5.20
CA LEU A 106 12.49 30.50 -4.77
C LEU A 106 11.55 29.78 -5.73
#